data_AF-A0A4Y9J2Z4-F1
#
_entry.id   AF-A0A4Y9J2Z4-F1
#
_cell.length_a   1.000
_cell.length_b   1.000
_cell.length_c   1.000
_cell.angle_alpha   90.00
_cell.angle_beta   90.00
_cell.angle_gamma   90.00
#
_symmetry.space_group_name_H-M   'P 1'
#
loop_
_entity.id
_entity.type
_entity.pdbx_description
1 polymer ?
#
loop_
_entity_poly.entity_id
_entity_poly.type
_entity_poly.pdbx_seq_one_letter_code
_entity_poly.pdbx_strand_id
1 'polypeptide(L)'
;MIHSHIVAVNDGGSSKEIVMNVDEMHDIMRFMTTIEVSFHVDLAQKLKELSELKYYEGGEAQKTLDHYGKMLNKVNEIGDLYSRANSEVFKLVQHWIEQDRELAKSFYESLTPDSQLSKNLDRLSGGDNE
;
A
#
# COMPACT_ATOMS: atom_id res chain seq x y z
N MET A 1 7.30 11.26 -16.25
CA MET A 1 6.90 10.38 -15.12
C MET A 1 7.53 10.99 -13.88
N ILE A 2 6.72 11.60 -13.01
CA ILE A 2 7.20 12.19 -11.75
C ILE A 2 7.38 11.04 -10.77
N HIS A 3 8.59 10.88 -10.23
CA HIS A 3 8.86 9.94 -9.15
C HIS A 3 8.60 10.66 -7.83
N SER A 4 7.75 10.08 -6.99
CA SER A 4 7.53 10.59 -5.63
C SER A 4 8.67 10.07 -4.75
N HIS A 5 9.33 10.97 -4.04
CA HIS A 5 10.46 10.67 -3.15
C HIS A 5 10.00 10.90 -1.72
N ILE A 6 9.92 9.84 -0.90
CA ILE A 6 9.66 9.98 0.54
C ILE A 6 10.76 9.36 1.36
N VAL A 7 11.20 10.13 2.34
CA VAL A 7 12.14 9.77 3.40
C VAL A 7 11.35 9.15 4.56
N ALA A 8 11.35 7.82 4.68
CA ALA A 8 10.75 7.16 5.85
C ALA A 8 11.69 7.34 7.06
N VAL A 9 11.30 8.18 8.02
CA VAL A 9 12.06 8.39 9.26
C VAL A 9 11.75 7.25 10.22
N ASN A 10 12.68 6.30 10.35
CA ASN A 10 12.68 5.37 11.48
C ASN A 10 13.43 6.00 12.65
N ASP A 11 12.99 5.69 13.88
CA ASP A 11 13.47 6.18 15.18
C ASP A 11 14.95 5.78 15.51
N GLY A 12 15.72 5.42 14.48
CA GLY A 12 17.10 4.97 14.53
C GLY A 12 17.88 5.44 13.30
N GLY A 13 17.95 6.77 13.10
CA GLY A 13 19.01 7.47 12.35
C GLY A 13 19.22 7.18 10.86
N SER A 14 18.59 6.17 10.28
CA SER A 14 18.67 5.85 8.84
C SER A 14 17.29 6.01 8.23
N SER A 15 17.08 7.11 7.54
CA SER A 15 15.93 7.19 6.65
C SER A 15 16.16 6.29 5.43
N LYS A 16 15.17 5.47 5.10
CA LYS A 16 15.14 4.75 3.82
C LYS A 16 14.19 5.51 2.91
N GLU A 17 14.71 5.94 1.77
CA GLU A 17 13.92 6.58 0.74
C GLU A 17 13.12 5.53 -0.03
N ILE A 18 11.81 5.72 -0.12
CA ILE A 18 10.96 4.94 -1.03
C ILE A 18 10.76 5.79 -2.27
N VAL A 19 11.28 5.32 -3.39
CA VAL A 19 11.15 5.94 -4.71
C VAL A 19 10.23 5.08 -5.55
N MET A 20 9.08 5.63 -5.95
CA MET A 20 8.07 4.92 -6.74
C MET A 20 7.18 5.94 -7.46
N ASN A 21 6.65 5.58 -8.62
CA ASN A 21 5.65 6.38 -9.32
C ASN A 21 4.21 5.93 -9.00
N VAL A 22 3.23 6.74 -9.41
CA VAL A 22 1.79 6.52 -9.12
C VAL A 22 1.26 5.21 -9.74
N ASP A 23 1.72 4.84 -10.93
CA ASP A 23 1.28 3.62 -11.62
C ASP A 23 1.81 2.38 -10.91
N GLU A 24 3.09 2.37 -10.53
CA GLU A 24 3.73 1.31 -9.74
C GLU A 24 3.02 1.11 -8.39
N MET A 25 2.61 2.20 -7.76
CA MET A 25 1.86 2.17 -6.51
C MET A 25 0.48 1.53 -6.69
N HIS A 26 -0.25 1.91 -7.75
CA HIS A 26 -1.55 1.32 -8.07
C HIS A 26 -1.42 -0.18 -8.38
N ASP A 27 -0.39 -0.58 -9.12
CA ASP A 27 -0.12 -1.98 -9.43
C ASP A 27 0.17 -2.80 -8.17
N ILE A 28 0.99 -2.29 -7.25
CA ILE A 28 1.27 -2.95 -5.96
C ILE A 28 -0.01 -3.10 -5.13
N MET A 29 -0.81 -2.04 -5.01
CA MET A 29 -2.09 -2.11 -4.31
C MET A 29 -3.00 -3.18 -4.90
N ARG A 30 -3.14 -3.19 -6.24
CA ARG A 30 -3.98 -4.18 -6.93
C ARG A 30 -3.48 -5.60 -6.70
N PHE A 31 -2.17 -5.83 -6.78
CA PHE A 31 -1.58 -7.15 -6.51
C PHE A 31 -1.87 -7.61 -5.08
N MET A 32 -1.62 -6.76 -4.09
CA MET A 32 -1.80 -7.15 -2.70
C MET A 32 -3.28 -7.35 -2.33
N THR A 33 -4.20 -6.54 -2.87
CA THR A 33 -5.65 -6.78 -2.71
C THR A 33 -6.09 -8.09 -3.37
N THR A 34 -5.56 -8.40 -4.56
CA THR A 34 -5.87 -9.67 -5.24
C THR A 34 -5.43 -10.87 -4.41
N ILE A 35 -4.24 -10.80 -3.80
CA ILE A 35 -3.74 -11.86 -2.93
C ILE A 35 -4.62 -12.00 -1.69
N GLU A 36 -4.94 -10.90 -0.99
CA GLU A 36 -5.83 -10.93 0.18
C GLU A 36 -7.17 -11.62 -0.14
N VAL A 37 -7.83 -11.20 -1.23
CA VAL A 37 -9.10 -11.77 -1.67
C VAL A 37 -8.97 -13.27 -1.97
N SER A 38 -7.88 -13.70 -2.60
CA SER A 38 -7.67 -15.12 -2.93
C SER A 38 -7.59 -16.02 -1.68
N PHE A 39 -7.02 -15.52 -0.58
CA PHE A 39 -6.94 -16.26 0.68
C PHE A 39 -8.29 -16.31 1.39
N HIS A 40 -9.00 -15.19 1.51
CA HIS A 40 -10.26 -15.11 2.26
C HIS A 40 -11.48 -15.67 1.52
N VAL A 41 -11.59 -15.42 0.20
CA VAL A 41 -12.79 -15.73 -0.56
C VAL A 41 -12.67 -17.08 -1.25
N ASP A 42 -11.55 -17.35 -1.91
CA ASP A 42 -11.42 -18.55 -2.73
C ASP A 42 -10.88 -19.74 -1.94
N LEU A 43 -9.73 -19.56 -1.28
CA LEU A 43 -9.00 -20.66 -0.68
C LEU A 43 -9.61 -21.11 0.65
N ALA A 44 -9.98 -20.18 1.52
CA ALA A 44 -10.64 -20.49 2.79
C ALA A 44 -11.98 -21.21 2.57
N GLN A 45 -12.78 -20.74 1.61
CA GLN A 45 -14.07 -21.35 1.29
C GLN A 45 -13.92 -22.79 0.78
N LYS A 46 -12.99 -23.03 -0.17
CA LYS A 46 -12.71 -24.38 -0.68
C LYS A 46 -12.21 -25.33 0.42
N LEU A 47 -11.35 -24.85 1.31
CA LEU A 47 -10.84 -25.67 2.42
C LEU A 47 -11.92 -25.98 3.46
N LYS A 48 -12.81 -25.02 3.74
CA LYS A 48 -13.98 -25.24 4.60
C LYS A 48 -14.88 -26.32 4.02
N GLU A 49 -15.25 -26.21 2.75
CA GLU A 49 -16.07 -27.22 2.05
C GLU A 49 -15.44 -28.61 2.13
N LEU A 50 -14.13 -28.73 1.90
CA LEU A 50 -13.41 -30.00 2.03
C LEU A 50 -13.39 -30.55 3.45
N SER A 51 -13.28 -29.68 4.46
CA SER A 51 -13.26 -30.08 5.88
C SER A 51 -14.63 -30.58 6.38
N GLU A 52 -15.72 -30.12 5.76
CA GLU A 52 -17.10 -30.47 6.15
C GLU A 52 -17.58 -31.77 5.47
N LEU A 53 -16.82 -32.33 4.52
CA LEU A 53 -17.14 -33.60 3.87
C LEU A 53 -17.12 -34.76 4.88
N LYS A 54 -18.27 -35.39 5.10
CA LYS A 54 -18.38 -36.59 5.93
C LYS A 54 -18.11 -37.85 5.10
N TYR A 55 -16.89 -38.39 5.21
CA TYR A 55 -16.57 -39.75 4.74
C TYR A 55 -16.78 -40.77 5.87
N TYR A 56 -16.95 -42.05 5.50
CA TYR A 56 -17.10 -43.17 6.44
C TYR A 56 -16.04 -43.12 7.56
N GLU A 57 -16.49 -43.20 8.81
CA GLU A 57 -15.67 -43.10 10.01
C GLU A 57 -14.65 -44.26 10.06
N GLY A 58 -13.41 -44.00 9.65
CA GLY A 58 -12.32 -44.97 9.64
C GLY A 58 -11.54 -45.04 8.33
N GLY A 59 -10.25 -44.69 8.40
CA GLY A 59 -9.28 -44.90 7.31
C GLY A 59 -8.43 -43.66 6.97
N GLU A 60 -7.55 -43.80 5.98
CA GLU A 60 -6.66 -42.74 5.48
C GLU A 60 -7.43 -41.49 4.97
N ALA A 61 -8.68 -41.66 4.54
CA ALA A 61 -9.55 -40.57 4.12
C ALA A 61 -9.87 -39.61 5.28
N GLN A 62 -10.14 -40.13 6.48
CA GLN A 62 -10.44 -39.30 7.65
C GLN A 62 -9.20 -38.56 8.17
N LYS A 63 -8.02 -39.21 8.12
CA LYS A 63 -6.75 -38.52 8.41
C LYS A 63 -6.51 -37.35 7.44
N THR A 64 -6.87 -37.52 6.17
CA THR A 64 -6.75 -36.46 5.14
C THR A 64 -7.67 -35.28 5.43
N LEU A 65 -8.88 -35.52 5.96
CA LEU A 65 -9.81 -34.45 6.35
C LEU A 65 -9.27 -33.59 7.50
N ASP A 66 -8.62 -34.19 8.49
CA ASP A 66 -7.94 -33.46 9.59
C ASP A 66 -6.86 -32.51 9.07
N HIS A 67 -6.19 -32.84 7.95
CA HIS A 67 -5.22 -31.96 7.34
C HIS A 67 -5.86 -30.71 6.72
N TYR A 68 -7.08 -30.80 6.17
CA TYR A 68 -7.78 -29.64 5.61
C TYR A 68 -8.18 -28.62 6.68
N GLY A 69 -8.58 -29.06 7.87
CA GLY A 69 -8.84 -28.16 9.00
C GLY A 69 -7.58 -27.37 9.42
N LYS A 70 -6.42 -28.02 9.46
CA LYS A 70 -5.13 -27.34 9.74
C LYS A 70 -4.74 -26.37 8.63
N MET A 71 -4.98 -26.74 7.37
CA MET A 71 -4.73 -25.85 6.23
C MET A 71 -5.64 -24.63 6.25
N LEU A 72 -6.92 -24.79 6.62
CA LEU A 72 -7.87 -23.68 6.74
C LEU A 72 -7.38 -22.63 7.74
N ASN A 73 -6.92 -23.05 8.92
CA ASN A 73 -6.36 -22.14 9.91
C ASN A 73 -5.13 -21.38 9.36
N LYS A 74 -4.24 -22.08 8.67
CA LYS A 74 -3.05 -21.47 8.05
C LYS A 74 -3.41 -20.46 6.96
N VAL A 75 -4.44 -20.74 6.18
CA VAL A 75 -4.95 -19.87 5.11
C VAL A 75 -5.58 -18.61 5.68
N ASN A 76 -6.33 -18.73 6.78
CA ASN A 76 -6.85 -17.57 7.50
C ASN A 76 -5.72 -16.71 8.08
N GLU A 77 -4.72 -17.32 8.73
CA GLU A 77 -3.54 -16.58 9.23
C GLU A 77 -2.81 -15.81 8.12
N ILE A 78 -2.63 -16.42 6.93
CA ILE A 78 -1.99 -15.74 5.80
C ILE A 78 -2.89 -14.62 5.27
N GLY A 79 -4.19 -14.85 5.16
CA GLY A 79 -5.17 -13.83 4.79
C GLY A 79 -5.10 -12.60 5.72
N ASP A 80 -5.07 -12.82 7.03
CA ASP A 80 -4.95 -11.77 8.04
C ASP A 80 -3.63 -10.97 7.89
N LEU A 81 -2.52 -11.65 7.61
CA LEU A 81 -1.23 -10.99 7.36
C LEU A 81 -1.27 -10.10 6.12
N TYR A 82 -1.87 -10.57 5.02
CA TYR A 82 -2.03 -9.76 3.81
C TYR A 82 -3.00 -8.59 4.03
N SER A 83 -4.08 -8.78 4.79
CA SER A 83 -5.00 -7.69 5.13
C SER A 83 -4.31 -6.60 5.96
N ARG A 84 -3.46 -7.01 6.91
CA ARG A 84 -2.64 -6.06 7.69
C ARG A 84 -1.63 -5.34 6.81
N ALA A 85 -0.93 -6.06 5.93
CA ALA A 85 0.03 -5.45 5.01
C ALA A 85 -0.66 -4.47 4.04
N ASN A 86 -1.83 -4.82 3.51
CA ASN A 86 -2.65 -3.94 2.69
C ASN A 86 -3.04 -2.66 3.41
N SER A 87 -3.42 -2.77 4.68
CA SER A 87 -3.76 -1.62 5.49
C SER A 87 -2.59 -0.65 5.66
N GLU A 88 -1.37 -1.16 5.85
CA GLU A 88 -0.17 -0.31 5.98
C GLU A 88 0.22 0.32 4.64
N VAL A 89 0.16 -0.42 3.53
CA VAL A 89 0.41 0.13 2.19
C VAL A 89 -0.63 1.20 1.86
N PHE A 90 -1.90 0.97 2.16
CA PHE A 90 -2.95 1.96 1.96
C PHE A 90 -2.70 3.26 2.74
N LYS A 91 -2.29 3.16 4.01
CA LYS A 91 -1.89 4.34 4.81
C LYS A 91 -0.73 5.10 4.17
N LEU A 92 0.29 4.38 3.69
CA LEU A 92 1.43 4.98 3.00
C LEU A 92 0.97 5.74 1.75
N VAL A 93 0.10 5.14 0.93
CA VAL A 93 -0.47 5.78 -0.26
C VAL A 93 -1.26 7.05 0.09
N GLN A 94 -2.10 7.01 1.12
CA GLN A 94 -2.83 8.21 1.56
C GLN A 94 -1.88 9.32 2.01
N HIS A 95 -0.80 8.95 2.71
CA HIS A 95 0.24 9.90 3.09
C HIS A 95 0.96 10.50 1.87
N TRP A 96 1.24 9.70 0.83
CA TRP A 96 1.84 10.19 -0.42
C TRP A 96 0.95 11.20 -1.13
N ILE A 97 -0.34 10.90 -1.24
CA ILE A 97 -1.32 11.79 -1.87
C ILE A 97 -1.41 13.12 -1.11
N GLU A 98 -1.39 13.09 0.21
CA GLU A 98 -1.47 14.31 1.01
C GLU A 98 -0.21 15.16 0.89
N GLN A 99 0.98 14.55 0.95
CA GLN A 99 2.23 15.28 0.73
C GLN A 99 2.31 15.90 -0.66
N ASP A 100 1.86 15.20 -1.71
CA ASP A 100 1.83 15.74 -3.08
C ASP A 100 0.89 16.95 -3.18
N ARG A 101 -0.26 16.90 -2.50
CA ARG A 101 -1.18 18.05 -2.41
C ARG A 101 -0.56 19.24 -1.67
N GLU A 102 0.11 19.00 -0.55
CA GLU A 102 0.80 20.04 0.21
C GLU A 102 1.92 20.67 -0.61
N LEU A 103 2.70 19.86 -1.32
CA LEU A 103 3.76 20.33 -2.21
C LEU A 103 3.18 21.19 -3.34
N ALA A 104 2.14 20.71 -4.04
CA ALA A 104 1.47 21.45 -5.10
C ALA A 104 0.89 22.78 -4.58
N LYS A 105 0.24 22.76 -3.41
CA LYS A 105 -0.28 23.97 -2.75
C LYS A 105 0.85 24.96 -2.45
N SER A 106 1.94 24.50 -1.84
CA SER A 106 3.09 25.35 -1.51
C SER A 106 3.73 25.97 -2.76
N PHE A 107 3.75 25.22 -3.88
CA PHE A 107 4.22 25.72 -5.16
C PHE A 107 3.30 26.83 -5.70
N TYR A 108 1.98 26.64 -5.69
CA TYR A 108 1.04 27.69 -6.10
C TYR A 108 1.11 28.93 -5.21
N GLU A 109 1.23 28.77 -3.90
CA GLU A 109 1.43 29.88 -2.96
C GLU A 109 2.76 30.61 -3.24
N SER A 110 3.80 29.88 -3.67
CA SER A 110 5.07 30.45 -4.11
C SER A 110 4.99 31.18 -5.46
N LEU A 111 3.89 31.09 -6.21
CA LEU A 111 3.68 31.87 -7.44
C LEU A 111 2.89 33.16 -7.20
N THR A 112 2.48 33.44 -5.95
CA THR A 112 1.80 34.70 -5.62
C THR A 112 2.72 35.91 -5.86
N PRO A 113 2.19 37.08 -6.24
CA PRO A 113 2.99 38.28 -6.52
C PRO A 113 3.89 38.72 -5.36
N ASP A 114 3.52 38.37 -4.12
CA ASP A 114 4.27 38.69 -2.91
C ASP A 114 5.27 37.61 -2.47
N SER A 115 5.31 36.47 -3.16
CA SER A 115 6.18 35.36 -2.81
C SER A 115 7.67 35.69 -2.99
N GLN A 116 8.53 34.92 -2.33
CA GLN A 116 9.97 34.98 -2.55
C GLN A 116 10.36 34.64 -4.00
N LEU A 117 9.65 33.70 -4.63
CA LEU A 117 9.96 33.25 -5.98
C LEU A 117 9.62 34.31 -7.03
N SER A 118 8.46 34.97 -6.90
CA SER A 118 8.06 36.08 -7.77
C SER A 118 8.98 37.29 -7.59
N LYS A 119 9.34 37.64 -6.35
CA LYS A 119 10.35 38.67 -6.05
C LYS A 119 11.71 38.37 -6.67
N ASN A 120 12.14 37.12 -6.64
CA ASN A 120 13.41 36.72 -7.28
C ASN A 120 13.32 36.77 -8.81
N LEU A 121 12.17 36.38 -9.39
CA LEU A 121 11.94 36.42 -10.83
C LEU A 121 11.87 37.85 -11.36
N ASP A 122 11.24 38.76 -10.61
CA ASP A 122 11.13 40.19 -10.95
C ASP A 122 12.51 40.87 -10.98
N ARG A 123 13.32 40.61 -9.94
CA ARG A 123 14.73 41.06 -9.87
C ARG A 123 15.59 40.51 -11.00
N LEU A 124 15.34 39.27 -11.44
CA LEU A 124 16.03 38.65 -12.58
C LEU A 124 15.55 39.17 -13.93
N SER A 125 14.29 39.62 -14.04
CA SER A 125 13.72 40.16 -15.29
C SER A 125 14.11 41.61 -15.55
N GLY A 126 14.78 42.27 -14.61
CA GLY A 126 15.20 43.66 -14.72
C GLY A 126 14.14 44.66 -14.25
N GLY A 127 13.27 44.26 -13.30
CA GLY A 127 12.23 45.12 -12.70
C GLY A 127 12.74 46.29 -11.83
N ASP A 128 14.05 46.51 -11.76
CA ASP A 128 14.61 47.76 -11.22
C ASP A 128 14.61 48.84 -12.31
N ASN A 129 13.43 49.40 -12.61
CA ASN A 129 13.31 50.74 -13.18
C ASN A 129 12.33 51.55 -12.31
N GLU A 130 12.94 52.33 -11.41
CA GLU A 130 12.40 53.41 -10.56
C GLU A 130 11.41 53.06 -9.43
#